data_AF-A0A7W0W088-F1
#
_entry.id   AF-A0A7W0W088-F1
#
_cell.length_a   1.000
_cell.length_b   1.000
_cell.length_c   1.000
_cell.angle_alpha   90.00
_cell.angle_beta   90.00
_cell.angle_gamma   90.00
#
_symmetry.space_group_name_H-M   'P 1'
#
loop_
_entity.id
_entity.type
_entity.pdbx_description
1 polymer ?
#
loop_
_entity_poly.entity_id
_entity_poly.type
_entity_poly.pdbx_seq_one_letter_code
_entity_poly.pdbx_strand_id
1 'polypeptide(L)'
;MKRYSTIALAVVLIAAGCKDNPITNPIDAPTVDALSGGLTRISLQQLATGVTAQDRAAFGTTAYLILPAIYARDVYRIDASEPRYVSETLGGNPDPGSFAGGGGFTDFFVAIRSANTILLALEKPDASQFTAAEASAARGFFRTMKALDYYRLIELRDTVGIPIQTDDPSAVTDIRCK
;
A
#
# COMPACT_ATOMS: atom_id res chain seq x y z
N MET A 1 42.70 27.16 -30.97
CA MET A 1 41.93 25.96 -31.40
C MET A 1 41.89 24.86 -30.34
N LYS A 2 43.02 24.39 -29.76
CA LYS A 2 43.04 23.33 -28.73
C LYS A 2 42.14 23.58 -27.50
N ARG A 3 42.08 24.82 -26.98
CA ARG A 3 41.27 25.18 -25.80
C ARG A 3 39.74 25.12 -26.05
N TYR A 4 39.31 25.39 -27.28
CA TYR A 4 37.88 25.33 -27.64
C TYR A 4 37.42 23.89 -27.87
N SER A 5 38.29 23.01 -28.40
CA SER A 5 37.98 21.57 -28.51
C SER A 5 37.82 20.91 -27.14
N THR A 6 38.64 21.26 -26.14
CA THR A 6 38.49 20.72 -24.78
C THR A 6 37.20 21.18 -24.10
N ILE A 7 36.79 22.43 -24.31
CA ILE A 7 35.52 22.95 -23.78
C ILE A 7 34.34 22.28 -24.48
N ALA A 8 34.38 22.15 -25.81
CA ALA A 8 33.33 21.47 -26.57
C ALA A 8 33.16 20.01 -26.15
N LEU A 9 34.27 19.28 -25.94
CA LEU A 9 34.22 17.89 -25.49
C LEU A 9 33.67 17.75 -24.07
N ALA A 10 34.03 18.67 -23.16
CA ALA A 10 33.50 18.70 -21.80
C ALA A 10 31.98 18.98 -21.77
N VAL A 11 31.50 19.89 -22.61
CA VAL A 11 30.06 20.20 -22.72
C VAL A 11 29.28 19.00 -23.26
N VAL A 12 29.82 18.26 -24.23
CA VAL A 12 29.19 17.03 -24.76
C VAL A 12 29.14 15.92 -23.71
N LEU A 13 30.18 15.77 -22.88
CA LEU A 13 30.21 14.79 -21.79
C LEU A 13 29.21 15.11 -20.67
N ILE A 14 29.03 16.39 -20.32
CA ILE A 14 28.03 16.82 -19.32
C ILE A 14 26.61 16.62 -19.86
N ALA A 15 26.37 16.93 -21.14
CA ALA A 15 25.07 16.71 -21.78
C ALA A 15 24.73 15.21 -21.95
N ALA A 16 25.73 14.34 -22.09
CA ALA A 16 25.52 12.89 -22.16
C ALA A 16 25.29 12.22 -20.78
N GLY A 17 25.74 12.85 -19.69
CA GLY A 17 25.56 12.37 -18.32
C GLY A 17 24.19 12.71 -17.72
N CYS A 18 23.57 13.81 -18.13
CA CYS A 18 22.19 14.16 -17.77
C CYS A 18 21.19 13.52 -18.73
N LYS A 19 21.10 12.19 -18.72
CA LYS A 19 19.86 11.54 -19.14
C LYS A 19 19.03 11.41 -17.88
N ASP A 20 17.91 12.13 -17.79
CA ASP A 20 16.85 11.75 -16.87
C ASP A 20 16.65 10.25 -17.04
N ASN A 21 16.71 9.48 -15.96
CA ASN A 21 16.29 8.10 -15.99
C ASN A 21 14.75 8.15 -15.89
N PRO A 22 14.00 8.08 -17.01
CA PRO A 22 12.55 8.25 -16.95
C PRO A 22 11.88 7.05 -16.27
N ILE A 23 12.66 6.00 -15.97
CA ILE A 23 12.26 4.80 -15.25
C ILE A 23 13.15 4.69 -14.01
N THR A 24 13.01 5.63 -13.08
CA THR A 24 13.21 5.25 -11.68
C THR A 24 11.97 4.46 -11.29
N ASN A 25 11.96 3.16 -11.60
CA ASN A 25 11.11 2.27 -10.81
C ASN A 25 11.54 2.55 -9.36
N PRO A 26 10.64 2.98 -8.46
CA PRO A 26 11.07 3.32 -7.12
C PRO A 26 11.83 2.12 -6.58
N ILE A 27 13.08 2.32 -6.18
CA ILE A 27 13.96 1.24 -5.71
C ILE A 27 13.31 0.48 -4.54
N ASP A 28 12.35 1.16 -3.89
CA ASP A 28 11.61 0.75 -2.71
C ASP A 28 10.16 0.29 -3.03
N ALA A 29 9.74 0.26 -4.30
CA ALA A 29 8.41 -0.20 -4.72
C ALA A 29 8.53 -1.40 -5.67
N PRO A 30 8.55 -2.64 -5.16
CA PRO A 30 8.62 -3.82 -6.00
C PRO A 30 7.38 -3.92 -6.89
N THR A 31 7.60 -3.98 -8.20
CA THR A 31 6.54 -4.21 -9.21
C THR A 31 6.35 -5.70 -9.46
N VAL A 32 5.23 -6.08 -10.07
CA VAL A 32 4.99 -7.48 -10.48
C VAL A 32 6.11 -7.97 -11.38
N ASP A 33 6.52 -7.16 -12.36
CA ASP A 33 7.62 -7.50 -13.27
C ASP A 33 8.96 -7.66 -12.56
N ALA A 34 9.26 -6.83 -11.56
CA ALA A 34 10.49 -6.94 -10.78
C ALA A 34 10.52 -8.21 -9.90
N LEU A 35 9.37 -8.73 -9.51
CA LEU A 35 9.24 -9.94 -8.70
C LEU A 35 9.08 -11.22 -9.53
N SER A 36 8.57 -11.11 -10.76
CA SER A 36 8.35 -12.24 -11.66
C SER A 36 9.68 -12.91 -12.03
N GLY A 37 9.89 -14.14 -11.54
CA GLY A 37 11.13 -14.89 -11.74
C GLY A 37 12.34 -14.40 -10.93
N GLY A 38 12.24 -13.25 -10.25
CA GLY A 38 13.28 -12.69 -9.37
C GLY A 38 13.03 -12.89 -7.87
N LEU A 39 11.89 -13.47 -7.51
CA LEU A 39 11.53 -13.72 -6.11
C LEU A 39 12.43 -14.79 -5.49
N THR A 40 13.04 -14.46 -4.35
CA THR A 40 13.87 -15.36 -3.54
C THR A 40 13.28 -15.50 -2.15
N ARG A 41 13.74 -16.48 -1.36
CA ARG A 41 13.30 -16.63 0.05
C ARG A 41 13.54 -15.36 0.87
N ILE A 42 14.66 -14.67 0.63
CA ILE A 42 15.02 -13.42 1.33
C ILE A 42 14.06 -12.29 0.95
N SER A 43 13.85 -12.06 -0.35
CA SER A 43 12.94 -10.99 -0.78
C SER A 43 11.50 -11.27 -0.36
N LEU A 44 11.06 -12.53 -0.37
CA LEU A 44 9.75 -12.92 0.15
C LEU A 44 9.58 -12.60 1.64
N GLN A 45 10.59 -12.85 2.47
CA GLN A 45 10.56 -12.53 3.90
C GLN A 45 10.51 -11.00 4.14
N GLN A 46 11.26 -10.23 3.35
CA GLN A 46 11.22 -8.76 3.41
C GLN A 46 9.85 -8.22 3.00
N LEU A 47 9.26 -8.78 1.94
CA LEU A 47 7.92 -8.45 1.48
C LEU A 47 6.85 -8.79 2.54
N ALA A 48 6.96 -9.94 3.20
CA ALA A 48 6.07 -10.31 4.31
C ALA A 48 6.17 -9.31 5.48
N THR A 49 7.39 -8.86 5.79
CA THR A 49 7.64 -7.83 6.81
C THR A 49 7.01 -6.50 6.40
N GLY A 50 7.17 -6.08 5.14
CA GLY A 50 6.59 -4.84 4.61
C GLY A 50 5.06 -4.83 4.65
N VAL A 51 4.41 -5.91 4.21
CA VAL A 51 2.95 -6.05 4.28
C VAL A 51 2.47 -5.98 5.74
N THR A 52 3.13 -6.69 6.65
CA THR A 52 2.75 -6.68 8.07
C THR A 52 3.02 -5.31 8.72
N ALA A 53 4.10 -4.63 8.35
CA ALA A 53 4.41 -3.31 8.86
C ALA A 53 3.38 -2.28 8.39
N GLN A 54 2.97 -2.34 7.13
CA GLN A 54 1.93 -1.46 6.58
C GLN A 54 0.57 -1.72 7.23
N ASP A 55 0.16 -2.98 7.37
CA ASP A 55 -1.04 -3.39 8.11
C ASP A 55 -1.08 -2.76 9.51
N ARG A 56 0.03 -2.87 10.25
CA ARG A 56 0.16 -2.31 11.61
C ARG A 56 0.13 -0.78 11.62
N ALA A 57 0.76 -0.13 10.64
CA ALA A 57 0.74 1.32 10.52
C ALA A 57 -0.68 1.83 10.25
N ALA A 58 -1.41 1.18 9.34
CA ALA A 58 -2.80 1.48 9.01
C ALA A 58 -3.72 1.26 10.22
N PHE A 59 -3.57 0.13 10.91
CA PHE A 59 -4.30 -0.16 12.15
C PHE A 59 -4.03 0.88 13.24
N GLY A 60 -2.78 1.31 13.40
CA GLY A 60 -2.37 2.29 14.41
C GLY A 60 -2.86 3.73 14.15
N THR A 61 -3.51 3.99 13.02
CA THR A 61 -4.00 5.33 12.71
C THR A 61 -5.17 5.74 13.59
N THR A 62 -5.31 7.05 13.75
CA THR A 62 -6.47 7.65 14.43
C THR A 62 -7.78 7.23 13.73
N ALA A 63 -7.76 7.10 12.41
CA ALA A 63 -8.95 6.78 11.62
C ALA A 63 -9.52 5.38 11.90
N TYR A 64 -8.66 4.37 12.15
CA TYR A 64 -9.12 3.01 12.46
C TYR A 64 -9.35 2.77 13.95
N LEU A 65 -8.47 3.24 14.84
CA LEU A 65 -8.60 2.96 16.28
C LEU A 65 -9.47 3.96 17.04
N ILE A 66 -9.26 5.25 16.80
CA ILE A 66 -9.85 6.29 17.66
C ILE A 66 -11.25 6.65 17.20
N LEU A 67 -11.49 6.85 15.91
CA LEU A 67 -12.80 7.32 15.43
C LEU A 67 -13.93 6.30 15.65
N PRO A 68 -13.76 5.01 15.33
CA PRO A 68 -14.78 4.01 15.67
C PRO A 68 -15.01 3.91 17.17
N ALA A 69 -13.96 4.04 17.99
CA ALA A 69 -14.11 4.05 19.45
C ALA A 69 -14.86 5.28 19.96
N ILE A 70 -14.75 6.44 19.30
CA ILE A 70 -15.58 7.61 19.60
C ILE A 70 -17.05 7.33 19.23
N TYR A 71 -17.32 6.77 18.05
CA TYR A 71 -18.69 6.39 17.64
C TYR A 71 -19.31 5.34 18.58
N ALA A 72 -18.52 4.37 19.03
CA ALA A 72 -18.91 3.36 20.01
C ALA A 72 -19.07 3.90 21.44
N ARG A 73 -18.65 5.15 21.69
CA ARG A 73 -18.63 5.81 23.00
C ARG A 73 -17.64 5.21 24.01
N ASP A 74 -16.62 4.51 23.53
CA ASP A 74 -15.53 3.95 24.35
C ASP A 74 -14.39 4.96 24.60
N VAL A 75 -14.23 5.92 23.69
CA VAL A 75 -13.17 6.94 23.75
C VAL A 75 -13.78 8.34 23.61
N TYR A 76 -13.24 9.28 24.39
CA TYR A 76 -13.51 10.71 24.21
C TYR A 76 -12.19 11.46 24.08
N ARG A 77 -11.91 11.99 22.87
CA ARG A 77 -10.67 12.73 22.58
C ARG A 77 -10.98 14.23 22.51
N ILE A 78 -10.43 14.98 23.46
CA ILE A 78 -10.50 16.44 23.48
C ILE A 78 -9.11 16.96 23.13
N ASP A 79 -9.00 17.59 21.96
CA ASP A 79 -7.75 18.17 21.47
C ASP A 79 -8.06 19.57 20.95
N ALA A 80 -7.48 20.60 21.59
CA ALA A 80 -7.76 21.99 21.21
C ALA A 80 -7.24 22.32 19.79
N SER A 81 -6.21 21.61 19.33
CA SER A 81 -5.68 21.76 17.97
C SER A 81 -6.50 21.04 16.92
N GLU A 82 -7.35 20.09 17.36
CA GLU A 82 -8.20 19.29 16.49
C GLU A 82 -9.60 19.09 17.08
N PRO A 83 -10.47 20.13 16.99
CA PRO A 83 -11.81 20.07 17.57
C PRO A 83 -12.75 19.10 16.84
N ARG A 84 -12.40 18.62 15.64
CA ARG A 84 -13.26 17.73 14.83
C ARG A 84 -13.46 16.35 15.45
N TYR A 85 -12.57 15.91 16.35
CA TYR A 85 -12.82 14.73 17.18
C TYR A 85 -14.12 14.82 17.98
N VAL A 86 -14.61 16.02 18.28
CA VAL A 86 -15.92 16.22 18.90
C VAL A 86 -16.93 16.70 17.87
N SER A 87 -16.64 17.78 17.15
CA SER A 87 -17.63 18.45 16.31
C SER A 87 -18.09 17.62 15.10
N GLU A 88 -17.28 16.70 14.59
CA GLU A 88 -17.66 15.82 13.48
C GLU A 88 -18.16 14.45 13.94
N THR A 89 -17.55 13.85 14.95
CA THR A 89 -17.86 12.45 15.33
C THR A 89 -18.87 12.30 16.47
N LEU A 90 -19.19 13.38 17.21
CA LEU A 90 -20.15 13.36 18.32
C LEU A 90 -21.38 14.22 18.03
N GLY A 91 -22.22 13.74 17.10
CA GLY A 91 -23.49 14.37 16.76
C GLY A 91 -23.42 15.39 15.62
N GLY A 92 -22.25 15.56 15.00
CA GLY A 92 -22.08 16.27 13.73
C GLY A 92 -22.14 15.34 12.53
N ASN A 93 -21.96 15.93 11.34
CA ASN A 93 -21.76 15.20 10.10
C ASN A 93 -20.27 15.29 9.72
N PRO A 94 -19.52 14.17 9.70
CA PRO A 94 -18.14 14.16 9.24
C PRO A 94 -18.03 14.61 7.79
N ASP A 95 -17.03 15.43 7.48
CA ASP A 95 -16.70 15.75 6.10
C ASP A 95 -16.09 14.49 5.43
N PRO A 96 -16.67 13.98 4.32
CA PRO A 96 -16.14 12.80 3.63
C PRO A 96 -14.67 12.92 3.21
N GLY A 97 -14.19 14.15 2.94
CA GLY A 97 -12.81 14.44 2.57
C GLY A 97 -11.87 14.67 3.75
N SER A 98 -12.37 14.76 4.98
CA SER A 98 -11.54 15.00 6.16
C SER A 98 -10.72 13.75 6.50
N PHE A 99 -9.77 13.91 7.43
CA PHE A 99 -9.00 12.77 7.93
C PHE A 99 -9.92 11.71 8.58
N ALA A 100 -11.11 12.10 9.04
CA ALA A 100 -12.09 11.20 9.62
C ALA A 100 -12.75 10.29 8.57
N GLY A 101 -12.90 10.78 7.34
CA GLY A 101 -13.34 10.00 6.20
C GLY A 101 -12.18 9.30 5.49
N GLY A 102 -11.25 10.05 4.90
CA GLY A 102 -10.30 9.57 3.91
C GLY A 102 -9.15 8.70 4.46
N GLY A 103 -8.57 9.05 5.61
CA GLY A 103 -7.34 8.42 6.10
C GLY A 103 -7.48 6.92 6.37
N GLY A 104 -8.60 6.51 6.96
CA GLY A 104 -8.87 5.09 7.26
C GLY A 104 -9.15 4.23 6.03
N PHE A 105 -9.35 4.84 4.86
CA PHE A 105 -9.58 4.11 3.61
C PHE A 105 -8.27 3.78 2.90
N THR A 106 -7.42 4.77 2.69
CA THR A 106 -6.25 4.63 1.82
C THR A 106 -5.20 3.67 2.38
N ASP A 107 -5.03 3.66 3.70
CA ASP A 107 -3.86 3.06 4.34
C ASP A 107 -3.83 1.53 4.23
N PHE A 108 -5.00 0.87 4.33
CA PHE A 108 -5.13 -0.57 4.14
C PHE A 108 -5.04 -0.98 2.66
N PHE A 109 -5.46 -0.12 1.73
CA PHE A 109 -5.30 -0.38 0.30
C PHE A 109 -3.83 -0.43 -0.15
N VAL A 110 -2.91 0.21 0.59
CA VAL A 110 -1.47 0.08 0.34
C VAL A 110 -1.00 -1.35 0.60
N ALA A 111 -1.35 -1.94 1.75
CA ALA A 111 -0.99 -3.32 2.09
C ALA A 111 -1.65 -4.33 1.15
N ILE A 112 -2.93 -4.13 0.81
CA ILE A 112 -3.68 -4.94 -0.18
C ILE A 112 -2.97 -4.93 -1.54
N ARG A 113 -2.53 -3.76 -2.01
CA ARG A 113 -1.82 -3.65 -3.30
C ARG A 113 -0.50 -4.42 -3.26
N SER A 114 0.27 -4.29 -2.19
CA SER A 114 1.51 -5.06 -2.02
C SER A 114 1.22 -6.57 -2.00
N ALA A 115 0.20 -7.02 -1.28
CA ALA A 115 -0.19 -8.42 -1.24
C ALA A 115 -0.61 -8.95 -2.63
N ASN A 116 -1.37 -8.17 -3.42
CA ASN A 116 -1.72 -8.53 -4.80
C ASN A 116 -0.49 -8.75 -5.68
N THR A 117 0.43 -7.79 -5.65
CA THR A 117 1.68 -7.87 -6.43
C THR A 117 2.49 -9.11 -6.08
N ILE A 118 2.56 -9.48 -4.81
CA ILE A 118 3.28 -10.67 -4.34
C ILE A 118 2.54 -11.95 -4.73
N LEU A 119 1.21 -11.98 -4.63
CA LEU A 119 0.39 -13.13 -5.02
C LEU A 119 0.53 -13.45 -6.51
N LEU A 120 0.57 -12.41 -7.36
CA LEU A 120 0.83 -12.55 -8.79
C LEU A 120 2.23 -13.14 -9.07
N ALA A 121 3.25 -12.65 -8.37
CA ALA A 121 4.60 -13.22 -8.49
C ALA A 121 4.69 -14.69 -8.03
N LEU A 122 3.83 -15.09 -7.09
CA LEU A 122 3.73 -16.46 -6.56
C LEU A 122 2.84 -17.41 -7.40
N GLU A 123 2.26 -16.96 -8.52
CA GLU A 123 1.54 -17.85 -9.45
C GLU A 123 2.49 -18.78 -10.19
N LYS A 124 3.68 -18.28 -10.54
CA LYS A 124 4.74 -19.02 -11.23
C LYS A 124 6.07 -18.88 -10.47
N PRO A 125 6.16 -19.43 -9.24
CA PRO A 125 7.36 -19.31 -8.44
C PRO A 125 8.50 -20.09 -9.09
N ASP A 126 9.72 -19.56 -9.02
CA ASP A 126 10.91 -20.30 -9.47
C ASP A 126 11.09 -21.55 -8.61
N ALA A 127 11.02 -22.72 -9.24
CA ALA A 127 11.17 -24.02 -8.58
C ALA A 127 12.57 -24.24 -7.98
N SER A 128 13.59 -23.49 -8.42
CA SER A 128 14.90 -23.47 -7.78
C SER A 128 14.89 -22.73 -6.44
N GLN A 129 13.97 -21.78 -6.28
CA GLN A 129 13.83 -20.93 -5.10
C GLN A 129 12.78 -21.44 -4.12
N PHE A 130 11.75 -22.14 -4.58
CA PHE A 130 10.64 -22.55 -3.72
C PHE A 130 10.13 -23.96 -4.05
N THR A 131 9.91 -24.75 -3.01
CA THR A 131 9.07 -25.94 -3.11
C THR A 131 7.60 -25.57 -3.29
N ALA A 132 6.80 -26.49 -3.83
CA ALA A 132 5.35 -26.29 -3.95
C ALA A 132 4.68 -26.00 -2.59
N ALA A 133 5.17 -26.62 -1.51
CA ALA A 133 4.68 -26.38 -0.15
C ALA A 133 5.01 -24.97 0.35
N GLU A 134 6.25 -24.51 0.18
CA GLU A 134 6.66 -23.13 0.55
C GLU A 134 5.85 -22.08 -0.23
N ALA A 135 5.70 -22.26 -1.54
CA ALA A 135 4.90 -21.34 -2.36
C ALA A 135 3.43 -21.33 -1.93
N SER A 136 2.87 -22.48 -1.57
CA SER A 136 1.50 -22.57 -1.06
C SER A 136 1.34 -21.88 0.30
N ALA A 137 2.29 -22.07 1.21
CA ALA A 137 2.30 -21.41 2.51
C ALA A 137 2.39 -19.89 2.36
N ALA A 138 3.26 -19.40 1.48
CA ALA A 138 3.40 -17.98 1.17
C ALA A 138 2.09 -17.40 0.62
N ARG A 139 1.46 -18.04 -0.36
CA ARG A 139 0.15 -17.61 -0.89
C ARG A 139 -0.92 -17.57 0.20
N GLY A 140 -0.96 -18.56 1.09
CA GLY A 140 -1.87 -18.59 2.22
C GLY A 140 -1.67 -17.38 3.13
N PHE A 141 -0.42 -17.09 3.52
CA PHE A 141 -0.08 -15.94 4.35
C PHE A 141 -0.54 -14.62 3.73
N PHE A 142 -0.17 -14.32 2.48
CA PHE A 142 -0.53 -13.05 1.84
C PHE A 142 -2.03 -12.93 1.57
N ARG A 143 -2.73 -14.03 1.28
CA ARG A 143 -4.20 -14.02 1.17
C ARG A 143 -4.86 -13.69 2.51
N THR A 144 -4.36 -14.25 3.62
CA THR A 144 -4.88 -13.95 4.95
C THR A 144 -4.65 -12.49 5.32
N MET A 145 -3.46 -11.94 5.07
CA MET A 145 -3.18 -10.51 5.31
C MET A 145 -4.09 -9.61 4.46
N LYS A 146 -4.20 -9.88 3.14
CA LYS A 146 -5.12 -9.16 2.25
C LYS A 146 -6.57 -9.21 2.75
N ALA A 147 -7.03 -10.37 3.23
CA ALA A 147 -8.38 -10.52 3.76
C ALA A 147 -8.58 -9.76 5.08
N LEU A 148 -7.57 -9.74 5.96
CA LEU A 148 -7.59 -8.97 7.20
C LEU A 148 -7.72 -7.46 6.91
N ASP A 149 -6.93 -6.94 5.97
CA ASP A 149 -7.02 -5.53 5.57
C ASP A 149 -8.39 -5.17 4.99
N TYR A 150 -8.97 -6.03 4.15
CA TYR A 150 -10.33 -5.83 3.67
C TYR A 150 -11.37 -5.87 4.78
N TYR A 151 -11.24 -6.80 5.72
CA TYR A 151 -12.14 -6.91 6.84
C TYR A 151 -12.17 -5.62 7.66
N ARG A 152 -10.99 -5.06 7.96
CA ARG A 152 -10.86 -3.78 8.66
C ARG A 152 -11.47 -2.60 7.89
N LEU A 153 -11.29 -2.58 6.57
CA LEU A 153 -11.92 -1.56 5.73
C LEU A 153 -13.45 -1.66 5.71
N ILE A 154 -14.00 -2.88 5.66
CA ILE A 154 -15.45 -3.13 5.70
C ILE A 154 -16.02 -2.66 7.04
N GLU A 155 -15.32 -2.89 8.16
CA GLU A 155 -15.73 -2.40 9.49
C GLU A 155 -15.89 -0.88 9.54
N LEU A 156 -15.07 -0.13 8.80
CA LEU A 156 -15.15 1.34 8.73
C LEU A 156 -16.21 1.88 7.77
N ARG A 157 -16.88 1.03 6.99
CA ARG A 157 -17.73 1.46 5.86
C ARG A 157 -19.14 0.87 5.88
N ASP A 158 -19.39 -0.20 6.61
CA ASP A 158 -20.72 -0.80 6.80
C ASP A 158 -21.54 -0.84 5.47
N THR A 159 -22.63 -0.08 5.37
CA THR A 159 -23.49 -0.04 4.17
C THR A 159 -22.88 0.69 2.97
N VAL A 160 -21.84 1.51 3.16
CA VAL A 160 -21.11 2.18 2.07
C VAL A 160 -20.27 1.18 1.29
N GLY A 161 -19.76 0.14 1.96
CA GLY A 161 -18.95 -0.91 1.35
C GLY A 161 -17.58 -0.45 0.84
N ILE A 162 -16.87 -1.37 0.19
CA ILE A 162 -15.54 -1.13 -0.40
C ILE A 162 -15.33 -1.86 -1.73
N PRO A 163 -14.47 -1.37 -2.63
CA PRO A 163 -14.07 -2.12 -3.81
C PRO A 163 -13.15 -3.29 -3.44
N ILE A 164 -13.39 -4.46 -4.02
CA ILE A 164 -12.52 -5.64 -3.88
C ILE A 164 -11.63 -5.75 -5.12
N GLN A 165 -10.40 -5.26 -4.98
CA GLN A 165 -9.40 -5.22 -6.05
C GLN A 165 -9.01 -6.63 -6.53
N THR A 166 -9.13 -6.81 -7.85
CA THR A 166 -8.66 -7.97 -8.59
C THR A 166 -7.17 -7.85 -8.90
N ASP A 167 -6.64 -8.86 -9.60
CA ASP A 167 -5.24 -8.89 -10.04
C ASP A 167 -4.97 -7.93 -11.21
N ASP A 168 -6.02 -7.47 -11.89
CA ASP A 168 -5.95 -6.38 -12.86
C ASP A 168 -6.03 -5.02 -12.15
N PRO A 169 -4.95 -4.21 -12.13
CA PRO A 169 -4.94 -2.90 -11.49
C PRO A 169 -5.78 -1.85 -12.22
N SER A 170 -6.20 -2.11 -13.45
CA SER A 170 -7.07 -1.23 -14.23
C SER A 170 -8.56 -1.56 -14.08
N ALA A 171 -8.88 -2.71 -13.48
CA ALA A 171 -10.26 -3.12 -13.27
C ALA A 171 -10.94 -2.25 -12.21
N VAL A 172 -12.01 -1.59 -12.62
CA VAL A 172 -12.95 -0.96 -11.67
C VAL A 172 -13.85 -2.08 -11.15
N THR A 173 -13.73 -2.36 -9.85
CA THR A 173 -14.43 -3.47 -9.21
C THR A 173 -15.67 -2.97 -8.48
N ASP A 174 -16.71 -3.81 -8.44
CA ASP A 174 -17.95 -3.49 -7.73
C ASP A 174 -17.68 -3.25 -6.23
N ILE A 175 -18.43 -2.31 -5.66
CA ILE A 175 -18.44 -2.07 -4.22
C ILE A 175 -19.17 -3.23 -3.52
N ARG A 176 -18.52 -3.82 -2.53
CA ARG A 176 -19.05 -4.89 -1.67
C ARG A 176 -19.28 -4.35 -0.27
N CYS A 177 -20.48 -4.52 0.23
CA CYS A 177 -20.83 -4.25 1.62
C CYS A 177 -20.64 -5.50 2.48
N LYS A 178 -20.70 -5.32 3.80
CA LYS A 178 -20.70 -6.43 4.77
C LYS A 178 -21.91 -7.36 4.58
#